data_AF-U1P502-F1
#
_entry.id   AF-U1P502-F1
#
_cell.length_a   1.000
_cell.length_b   1.000
_cell.length_c   1.000
_cell.angle_alpha   90.00
_cell.angle_beta   90.00
_cell.angle_gamma   90.00
#
_symmetry.space_group_name_H-M   'P 1'
#
loop_
_entity.id
_entity.type
_entity.pdbx_description
1 polymer ?
#
loop_
_entity_poly.entity_id
_entity_poly.type
_entity_poly.pdbx_seq_one_letter_code
_entity_poly.pdbx_strand_id
1 'polypeptide(L)'
;MHAAVEGAAPEIADEISVLITRQLLPAVAEADLAAFGDAIARLGRLNGAWYANEQGGIYRPPAGEIVTALADSPVIAGAGQSSWGPAVYGVTQAATGDEAVTAAHAALTAAETDGQVQLVAPGNQGASVVRRG
;
A
#
# COMPACT_ATOMS: atom_id res chain seq x y z
N MET A 1 -20.47 7.25 3.72
CA MET A 1 -20.09 5.94 3.14
C MET A 1 -21.00 5.49 2.01
N HIS A 2 -22.33 5.40 2.20
CA HIS A 2 -23.26 5.02 1.11
C HIS A 2 -23.16 5.95 -0.12
N ALA A 3 -23.15 7.27 0.12
CA ALA A 3 -23.01 8.27 -0.95
C ALA A 3 -21.68 8.20 -1.73
N ALA A 4 -20.59 7.75 -1.10
CA ALA A 4 -19.28 7.60 -1.74
C ALA A 4 -19.21 6.35 -2.65
N VAL A 5 -20.12 5.39 -2.48
CA VAL A 5 -20.25 4.22 -3.35
C VAL A 5 -21.20 4.52 -4.51
N GLU A 6 -22.30 5.24 -4.25
CA GLU A 6 -23.30 5.56 -5.27
C GLU A 6 -22.88 6.69 -6.23
N GLY A 7 -22.04 7.62 -5.77
CA GLY A 7 -21.59 8.78 -6.56
C GLY A 7 -20.25 8.60 -7.28
N ALA A 8 -19.62 7.42 -7.15
CA ALA A 8 -18.29 7.20 -7.68
C ALA A 8 -18.31 6.69 -9.13
N ALA A 9 -17.28 7.09 -9.86
CA ALA A 9 -17.08 6.79 -11.27
C ALA A 9 -16.95 5.28 -11.49
N PRO A 10 -17.91 4.62 -12.20
CA PRO A 10 -17.86 3.19 -12.50
C PRO A 10 -16.53 2.74 -13.13
N GLU A 11 -15.88 3.66 -13.85
CA GLU A 11 -14.61 3.46 -14.55
C GLU A 11 -13.48 3.04 -13.60
N ILE A 12 -13.43 3.58 -12.37
CA ILE A 12 -12.38 3.22 -11.41
C ILE A 12 -12.56 1.77 -10.93
N ALA A 13 -13.81 1.32 -10.76
CA ALA A 13 -14.09 -0.06 -10.35
C ALA A 13 -13.69 -1.04 -11.45
N ASP A 14 -13.99 -0.70 -12.71
CA ASP A 14 -13.56 -1.48 -13.88
C ASP A 14 -12.04 -1.54 -13.99
N GLU A 15 -11.35 -0.41 -13.80
CA GLU A 15 -9.89 -0.36 -13.77
C GLU A 15 -9.29 -1.22 -12.66
N ILE A 16 -9.85 -1.17 -11.44
CA ILE A 16 -9.41 -1.99 -10.31
C ILE A 16 -9.62 -3.48 -10.63
N SER A 17 -10.77 -3.85 -11.19
CA SER A 17 -11.07 -5.24 -11.56
C SER A 17 -10.06 -5.79 -12.57
N VAL A 18 -9.77 -5.02 -13.63
CA VAL A 18 -8.78 -5.38 -14.64
C VAL A 18 -7.38 -5.45 -14.02
N LEU A 19 -6.99 -4.48 -13.20
CA LEU A 19 -5.68 -4.43 -12.56
C LEU A 19 -5.44 -5.66 -11.66
N ILE A 20 -6.42 -6.02 -10.83
CA ILE A 20 -6.33 -7.16 -9.92
C ILE A 20 -6.21 -8.46 -10.73
N THR A 21 -7.10 -8.66 -11.69
CA THR A 21 -7.21 -9.94 -12.42
C THR A 21 -6.09 -10.15 -13.45
N ARG A 22 -5.56 -9.07 -14.03
CA ARG A 22 -4.56 -9.14 -15.12
C ARG A 22 -3.13 -8.86 -14.69
N GLN A 23 -2.91 -8.23 -13.54
CA GLN A 23 -1.55 -7.86 -13.09
C GLN A 23 -1.26 -8.32 -11.67
N LEU A 24 -2.06 -7.89 -10.69
CA LEU A 24 -1.75 -8.14 -9.27
C LEU A 24 -1.71 -9.64 -8.94
N LEU A 25 -2.77 -10.39 -9.28
CA LEU A 25 -2.86 -11.82 -8.98
C LEU A 25 -1.83 -12.66 -9.76
N PRO A 26 -1.63 -12.46 -11.08
CA PRO A 26 -0.53 -13.12 -11.79
C PRO A 26 0.85 -12.84 -11.20
N ALA A 27 1.15 -11.58 -10.82
CA ALA A 27 2.44 -11.23 -10.23
C ALA A 27 2.70 -11.97 -8.91
N VAL A 28 1.66 -12.16 -8.08
CA VAL A 28 1.77 -13.00 -6.88
C VAL A 28 2.03 -14.46 -7.25
N ALA A 29 1.31 -15.00 -8.23
CA ALA A 29 1.46 -16.40 -8.65
C ALA A 29 2.84 -16.70 -9.25
N GLU A 30 3.44 -15.72 -9.92
CA GLU A 30 4.76 -15.82 -10.57
C GLU A 30 5.91 -15.36 -9.68
N ALA A 31 5.61 -14.88 -8.46
CA ALA A 31 6.58 -14.27 -7.55
C ALA A 31 7.35 -13.08 -8.18
N ASP A 32 6.69 -12.31 -9.06
CA ASP A 32 7.23 -11.10 -9.66
C ASP A 32 6.99 -9.89 -8.75
N LEU A 33 8.02 -9.54 -7.98
CA LEU A 33 7.98 -8.42 -7.04
C LEU A 33 7.75 -7.07 -7.75
N ALA A 34 8.35 -6.85 -8.92
CA ALA A 34 8.25 -5.59 -9.62
C ALA A 34 6.83 -5.38 -10.15
N ALA A 35 6.28 -6.39 -10.83
CA ALA A 35 4.90 -6.35 -11.33
C ALA A 35 3.89 -6.23 -10.17
N PHE A 36 4.13 -6.91 -9.05
CA PHE A 36 3.28 -6.78 -7.86
C PHE A 36 3.33 -5.37 -7.28
N GLY A 37 4.53 -4.80 -7.15
CA GLY A 37 4.78 -3.45 -6.65
C GLY A 37 4.08 -2.37 -7.47
N ASP A 38 4.20 -2.44 -8.80
CA ASP A 38 3.51 -1.54 -9.73
C ASP A 38 1.99 -1.65 -9.59
N ALA A 39 1.48 -2.88 -9.56
CA ALA A 39 0.05 -3.14 -9.48
C ALA A 39 -0.55 -2.68 -8.14
N ILE A 40 0.11 -2.95 -7.01
CA ILE A 40 -0.40 -2.56 -5.69
C ILE A 40 -0.33 -1.04 -5.49
N ALA A 41 0.71 -0.37 -5.99
CA ALA A 41 0.81 1.09 -5.95
C ALA A 41 -0.29 1.76 -6.79
N ARG A 42 -0.57 1.23 -7.98
CA ARG A 42 -1.68 1.71 -8.83
C ARG A 42 -3.03 1.46 -8.16
N LEU A 43 -3.24 0.28 -7.55
CA LEU A 43 -4.46 -0.02 -6.82
C LEU A 43 -4.70 0.98 -5.68
N GLY A 44 -3.65 1.30 -4.92
CA GLY A 44 -3.70 2.31 -3.87
C GLY A 44 -4.13 3.69 -4.38
N ARG A 45 -3.59 4.15 -5.52
CA ARG A 45 -3.99 5.43 -6.13
C ARG A 45 -5.43 5.43 -6.62
N LEU A 46 -5.89 4.35 -7.26
CA LEU A 46 -7.28 4.23 -7.73
C LEU A 46 -8.26 4.23 -6.56
N ASN A 47 -7.97 3.46 -5.51
CA ASN A 47 -8.78 3.45 -4.29
C ASN A 47 -8.78 4.82 -3.60
N GLY A 48 -7.63 5.48 -3.55
CA GLY A 48 -7.50 6.83 -3.01
C GLY A 48 -8.30 7.88 -3.80
N ALA A 49 -8.31 7.77 -5.14
CA ALA A 49 -9.09 8.64 -6.01
C ALA A 49 -10.61 8.43 -5.79
N TRP A 50 -11.05 7.19 -5.61
CA TRP A 50 -12.46 6.87 -5.30
C TRP A 50 -12.96 7.60 -4.05
N TYR A 51 -12.11 7.67 -3.01
CA TYR A 51 -12.46 8.26 -1.72
C TYR A 51 -11.87 9.65 -1.50
N ALA A 52 -11.37 10.32 -2.54
CA ALA A 52 -10.59 11.55 -2.39
C ALA A 52 -11.36 12.66 -1.64
N ASN A 53 -12.65 12.79 -1.93
CA ASN A 53 -13.55 13.76 -1.28
C ASN A 53 -13.74 13.48 0.22
N GLU A 54 -13.64 12.23 0.65
CA GLU A 54 -13.87 11.82 2.04
C GLU A 54 -12.58 11.86 2.87
N GLN A 55 -11.42 11.57 2.26
CA GLN A 55 -10.13 11.56 2.98
C GLN A 55 -9.30 12.84 2.85
N GLY A 56 -9.68 13.77 1.96
CA GLY A 56 -8.99 15.04 1.73
C GLY A 56 -7.84 14.98 0.71
N GLY A 57 -7.86 14.02 -0.21
CA GLY A 57 -6.82 13.82 -1.23
C GLY A 57 -6.73 12.36 -1.70
N ILE A 58 -5.78 12.01 -2.58
CA ILE A 58 -5.52 10.59 -2.96
C ILE A 58 -4.97 9.79 -1.77
N TYR A 59 -4.23 10.47 -0.88
CA TYR A 59 -3.80 9.97 0.42
C TYR A 59 -4.13 11.05 1.46
N ARG A 60 -4.39 10.64 2.70
CA ARG A 60 -4.60 11.59 3.80
C ARG A 60 -3.25 12.21 4.18
N PRO A 61 -3.09 13.55 4.22
CA PRO A 61 -1.83 14.15 4.69
C PRO A 61 -1.48 13.71 6.13
N PRO A 62 -0.20 13.39 6.43
CA PRO A 62 0.99 13.49 5.56
C PRO A 62 1.32 12.20 4.78
N ALA A 63 0.43 11.20 4.74
CA ALA A 63 0.73 9.88 4.16
C ALA A 63 1.17 9.94 2.69
N GLY A 64 0.69 10.91 1.90
CA GLY A 64 1.09 11.07 0.51
C GLY A 64 2.57 11.41 0.32
N GLU A 65 3.14 12.23 1.22
CA GLU A 65 4.56 12.58 1.19
C GLU A 65 5.42 11.36 1.54
N ILE A 66 5.01 10.60 2.56
CA ILE A 66 5.69 9.37 2.97
C ILE A 66 5.62 8.31 1.85
N VAL A 67 4.46 8.13 1.21
CA VAL A 67 4.30 7.20 0.07
C VAL A 67 5.21 7.61 -1.08
N THR A 68 5.32 8.90 -1.38
CA THR A 68 6.19 9.41 -2.46
C THR A 68 7.65 9.15 -2.14
N ALA A 69 8.11 9.50 -0.95
CA ALA A 69 9.49 9.28 -0.51
C ALA A 69 9.87 7.79 -0.47
N LEU A 70 8.93 6.91 -0.10
CA LEU A 70 9.13 5.46 -0.18
C LEU A 70 9.24 4.98 -1.63
N ALA A 71 8.38 5.47 -2.53
CA ALA A 71 8.37 5.06 -3.94
C ALA A 71 9.64 5.50 -4.70
N ASP A 72 10.31 6.56 -4.26
CA ASP A 72 11.58 7.02 -4.83
C ASP A 72 12.78 6.14 -4.41
N SER A 73 12.60 5.25 -3.43
CA SER A 73 13.66 4.37 -2.93
C SER A 73 13.83 3.13 -3.83
N PRO A 74 15.07 2.79 -4.26
CA PRO A 74 15.30 1.67 -5.18
C PRO A 74 15.00 0.29 -4.58
N VAL A 75 14.87 0.19 -3.25
CA VAL A 75 14.56 -1.05 -2.54
C VAL A 75 13.06 -1.24 -2.28
N ILE A 76 12.23 -0.28 -2.69
CA ILE A 76 10.77 -0.33 -2.53
C ILE A 76 10.15 -0.57 -3.92
N ALA A 77 9.55 -1.73 -4.11
CA ALA A 77 8.91 -2.09 -5.38
C ALA A 77 7.55 -1.41 -5.56
N GLY A 78 6.87 -1.07 -4.46
CA GLY A 78 5.59 -0.37 -4.48
C GLY A 78 5.23 0.14 -3.10
N ALA A 79 4.55 1.28 -3.02
CA ALA A 79 4.16 1.91 -1.78
C ALA A 79 2.72 2.40 -1.82
N GLY A 80 2.09 2.52 -0.64
CA GLY A 80 0.73 3.02 -0.52
C GLY A 80 0.27 3.23 0.91
N GLN A 81 -0.94 3.77 1.05
CA GLN A 81 -1.64 3.91 2.33
C GLN A 81 -2.53 2.68 2.56
N SER A 82 -2.57 2.19 3.79
CA SER A 82 -3.57 1.19 4.21
C SER A 82 -4.79 1.90 4.78
N SER A 83 -5.98 1.48 4.34
CA SER A 83 -7.26 2.01 4.84
C SER A 83 -7.34 3.55 4.78
N TRP A 84 -7.88 4.20 5.81
CA TRP A 84 -7.95 5.66 5.96
C TRP A 84 -6.67 6.29 6.56
N GLY A 85 -5.57 5.52 6.64
CA GLY A 85 -4.39 5.88 7.41
C GLY A 85 -4.56 5.67 8.92
N PRO A 86 -3.52 5.95 9.73
CA PRO A 86 -2.26 6.59 9.34
C PRO A 86 -1.20 5.63 8.76
N ALA A 87 -1.49 4.33 8.68
CA ALA A 87 -0.50 3.35 8.23
C ALA A 87 -0.17 3.51 6.74
N VAL A 88 1.13 3.62 6.45
CA VAL A 88 1.73 3.56 5.12
C VAL A 88 2.56 2.28 5.02
N TYR A 89 2.63 1.70 3.83
CA TYR A 89 3.45 0.53 3.57
C TYR A 89 4.36 0.75 2.35
N GLY A 90 5.50 0.06 2.37
CA GLY A 90 6.36 -0.18 1.21
C GLY A 90 6.60 -1.69 1.08
N VAL A 91 6.59 -2.20 -0.14
CA VAL A 91 6.84 -3.61 -0.45
C VAL A 91 8.29 -3.76 -0.87
N THR A 92 9.00 -4.72 -0.26
CA THR A 92 10.41 -5.01 -0.53
C THR A 92 10.65 -6.51 -0.50
N GLN A 93 11.87 -6.94 -0.80
CA GLN A 93 12.34 -8.32 -0.65
C GLN A 93 13.14 -8.50 0.64
N ALA A 94 13.23 -9.74 1.13
CA ALA A 94 13.93 -10.06 2.37
C ALA A 94 15.40 -9.59 2.37
N ALA A 95 16.08 -9.66 1.21
CA ALA A 95 17.47 -9.27 1.06
C ALA A 95 17.71 -7.75 1.26
N THR A 96 16.69 -6.92 1.08
CA THR A 96 16.78 -5.44 1.15
C THR A 96 15.98 -4.87 2.32
N GLY A 97 15.59 -5.71 3.29
CA GLY A 97 14.73 -5.32 4.41
C GLY A 97 15.30 -4.18 5.28
N ASP A 98 16.60 -4.25 5.63
CA ASP A 98 17.25 -3.23 6.45
C ASP A 98 17.38 -1.89 5.71
N GLU A 99 17.61 -1.93 4.40
CA GLU A 99 17.62 -0.75 3.54
C GLU A 99 16.22 -0.14 3.42
N ALA A 100 15.17 -0.97 3.34
CA ALA A 100 13.79 -0.52 3.33
C ALA A 100 13.37 0.13 4.66
N VAL A 101 13.82 -0.42 5.80
CA VAL A 101 13.63 0.21 7.13
C VAL A 101 14.33 1.56 7.18
N THR A 102 15.55 1.65 6.67
CA THR A 102 16.29 2.92 6.56
C THR A 102 15.53 3.95 5.72
N ALA A 103 15.02 3.54 4.54
CA ALA A 103 14.22 4.39 3.67
C ALA A 103 12.92 4.85 4.35
N ALA A 104 12.26 3.99 5.12
CA ALA A 104 11.06 4.35 5.87
C ALA A 104 11.33 5.40 6.96
N HIS A 105 12.44 5.28 7.70
CA HIS A 105 12.83 6.31 8.67
C HIS A 105 13.19 7.65 8.00
N ALA A 106 13.86 7.60 6.84
CA ALA A 106 14.15 8.79 6.05
C ALA A 106 12.87 9.46 5.54
N ALA A 107 11.88 8.69 5.08
CA ALA A 107 10.58 9.19 4.64
C ALA A 107 9.80 9.88 5.78
N LEU A 108 9.81 9.30 6.98
CA LEU A 108 9.21 9.92 8.18
C LEU A 108 9.88 11.25 8.53
N THR A 109 11.22 11.29 8.47
CA THR A 109 11.99 12.50 8.74
C THR A 109 11.72 13.60 7.70
N ALA A 110 11.66 13.24 6.42
CA ALA A 110 11.37 14.17 5.33
C ALA A 110 9.96 14.77 5.42
N ALA A 111 8.98 13.98 5.90
CA ALA A 111 7.62 14.42 6.14
C ALA A 111 7.41 15.08 7.52
N GLU A 112 8.50 15.36 8.26
CA GLU A 112 8.49 15.96 9.60
C GLU A 112 7.48 15.28 10.57
N THR A 113 7.38 13.96 10.47
CA THR A 113 6.33 13.17 11.16
C THR A 113 6.94 12.05 11.99
N ASP A 114 6.53 11.97 13.26
CA ASP A 114 6.87 10.83 14.14
C ASP A 114 6.11 9.56 13.72
N GLY A 115 6.76 8.41 13.81
CA GLY A 115 6.14 7.14 13.44
C GLY A 115 6.92 5.92 13.91
N GLN A 116 6.26 4.77 13.87
CA GLN A 116 6.87 3.47 14.12
C GLN A 116 7.10 2.75 12.78
N VAL A 117 8.29 2.20 12.60
CA VAL A 117 8.63 1.37 11.44
C VAL A 117 8.69 -0.08 11.89
N GLN A 118 7.99 -0.96 11.16
CA GLN A 118 8.02 -2.40 11.40
C GLN A 118 8.28 -3.11 10.07
N LEU A 119 9.32 -3.95 10.03
CA LEU A 119 9.54 -4.89 8.94
C LEU A 119 8.80 -6.18 9.27
N VAL A 120 7.88 -6.57 8.39
CA VAL A 120 7.02 -7.75 8.57
C VAL A 120 7.01 -8.61 7.31
N ALA A 121 6.67 -9.88 7.46
CA ALA A 121 6.44 -10.80 6.35
C ALA A 121 4.95 -11.18 6.26
N PRO A 122 4.42 -11.50 5.06
CA PRO A 122 3.05 -11.98 4.91
C PRO A 122 2.79 -13.23 5.76
N GLY A 123 1.69 -13.21 6.53
CA GLY A 123 1.22 -14.37 7.28
C GLY A 123 0.43 -15.31 6.36
N ASN A 124 1.09 -16.34 5.82
CA ASN A 124 0.45 -17.35 4.95
C ASN A 124 -0.37 -18.40 5.73
N GLN A 125 -0.70 -18.11 6.99
CA GLN A 125 -1.55 -18.92 7.84
C GLN A 125 -2.63 -18.02 8.45
N GLY A 126 -3.87 -18.49 8.42
CA GLY A 126 -4.99 -17.82 9.10
C GLY A 126 -4.92 -17.95 10.62
N ALA A 127 -5.96 -17.47 11.30
CA ALA A 127 -6.05 -17.57 12.75
C ALA A 127 -6.09 -19.04 13.22
N SER A 128 -5.34 -19.36 14.28
CA SER A 128 -5.39 -20.64 14.98
C SER A 128 -6.02 -20.47 16.36
N VAL A 129 -6.91 -21.41 16.74
CA VAL A 129 -7.53 -21.42 18.06
C VAL A 129 -6.90 -22.55 18.87
N VAL A 130 -6.23 -22.19 19.96
CA VAL A 130 -5.63 -23.15 20.90
C VAL A 130 -6.46 -23.15 22.18
N ARG A 131 -7.03 -24.30 22.58
CA ARG A 131 -7.71 -24.41 23.87
C ARG A 131 -6.66 -24.33 24.98
N ARG A 132 -6.78 -23.36 25.89
CA ARG A 132 -6.01 -23.36 27.14
C ARG A 132 -6.62 -24.41 28.07
N GLY A 133 -5.79 -25.37 28.50
CA GLY A 133 -6.15 -26.36 29.52
C GLY A 133 -6.17 -25.76 30.92
#